data_AF-A0AB39SB19-F1
#
_entry.id   AF-A0AB39SB19-F1
#
_cell.length_a   1.000
_cell.length_b   1.000
_cell.length_c   1.000
_cell.angle_alpha   90.00
_cell.angle_beta   90.00
_cell.angle_gamma   90.00
#
_symmetry.space_group_name_H-M   'P 1'
#
loop_
_entity.id
_entity.type
_entity.pdbx_description
1 polymer ?
#
loop_
_entity_poly.entity_id
_entity_poly.type
_entity_poly.pdbx_seq_one_letter_code
_entity_poly.pdbx_strand_id
1 'polypeptide(L)'
;MTSTERAHVVHPAGPQSGERTVPYRVPVVPEAAWSMAGCSRRTWISRAILLCILAFQATLSLRLHNTAFQDEALYLSSGHAQIAHLLHGTPMPMNYGQFFSGSPLLYPVVAAVVDAKFGLEGARLLSLFFMLGANTFVYAMTRRLFSERPALAASALYAVIPSTIMLGYFATYDAAAIFLLALAAWIIVRTDRAPLAAVLPAAPVAVLAVATKYAAGLFLPTLVVLAAVVAWPHRGRSSLVRAVLLVIGVAVPVVAGLYYSDVLEGVRKTTTARVHGTDGPGALLWLSAVWGGLMFLTACFGAVAYARRGRMNESPQAERLGDPGRRWRVLLGLLLCGTALLAPAYQIHLAATISLNKHVGFGLLFAAPMAGVGLTRLVGAHFRFPQLACVLWVATLCVGLTKSTEWFGSRPDMSRLNAVLREHVTPGAGHYLAETPEVPVYYMHDITDATRWSSLYYIDYKDAHGTMHQGVDGYRKALADGWFDLVVLDGVAMRRMNPVITEAVRSSGKYRLLAAVPYGDNDDSFRVWVKR
;
A
#
# COMPACT_ATOMS: atom_id res chain seq x y z
N MET A 1 -92.98 -15.18 54.83
CA MET A 1 -91.60 -15.36 55.33
C MET A 1 -90.66 -15.18 54.14
N THR A 2 -90.25 -13.96 53.77
CA THR A 2 -89.18 -13.12 54.36
C THR A 2 -87.79 -13.76 54.26
N SER A 3 -86.97 -13.25 53.32
CA SER A 3 -85.61 -12.80 53.64
C SER A 3 -85.06 -11.99 52.47
N THR A 4 -85.17 -10.68 52.63
CA THR A 4 -84.62 -9.62 51.81
C THR A 4 -83.09 -9.52 51.94
N GLU A 5 -82.48 -9.30 50.79
CA GLU A 5 -81.10 -8.89 50.51
C GLU A 5 -80.67 -7.69 51.40
N ARG A 6 -79.55 -7.84 52.13
CA ARG A 6 -78.87 -6.72 52.81
C ARG A 6 -77.61 -6.37 52.04
N ALA A 7 -77.61 -5.17 51.47
CA ALA A 7 -76.45 -4.53 50.88
C ALA A 7 -75.36 -4.30 51.95
N HIS A 8 -74.17 -4.85 51.73
CA HIS A 8 -72.97 -4.49 52.48
C HIS A 8 -72.43 -3.16 51.95
N VAL A 9 -72.56 -2.11 52.76
CA VAL A 9 -71.87 -0.84 52.57
C VAL A 9 -70.39 -1.07 52.86
N VAL A 10 -69.56 -1.05 51.81
CA VAL A 10 -68.11 -1.02 51.93
C VAL A 10 -67.70 0.43 52.23
N HIS A 11 -67.17 0.67 53.43
CA HIS A 11 -66.49 1.92 53.74
C HIS A 11 -65.24 2.06 52.86
N PRO A 12 -64.95 3.24 52.29
CA PRO A 12 -63.71 3.44 51.55
C PRO A 12 -62.52 3.32 52.51
N ALA A 13 -61.67 2.33 52.29
CA ALA A 13 -60.37 2.22 52.93
C ALA A 13 -59.54 3.45 52.55
N GLY A 14 -59.05 4.17 53.56
CA GLY A 14 -58.12 5.29 53.36
C GLY A 14 -56.87 4.86 52.59
N PRO A 15 -56.16 5.80 51.94
CA PRO A 15 -55.00 5.48 51.13
C PRO A 15 -53.89 4.91 52.02
N GLN A 16 -53.62 3.61 51.90
CA GLN A 16 -52.36 3.04 52.36
C GLN A 16 -51.25 3.45 51.38
N SER A 17 -50.82 4.70 51.47
CA SER A 17 -49.56 5.16 50.88
C SER A 17 -48.41 4.60 51.72
N GLY A 18 -47.98 3.39 51.36
CA GLY A 18 -46.87 2.70 51.98
C GLY A 18 -46.08 1.91 50.96
N GLU A 19 -45.82 2.48 49.77
CA GLU A 19 -44.68 2.03 48.97
C GLU A 19 -43.44 2.15 49.86
N ARG A 20 -42.95 1.01 50.36
CA ARG A 20 -41.62 0.90 50.96
C ARG A 20 -40.62 1.27 49.86
N THR A 21 -40.29 2.55 49.77
CA THR A 21 -39.14 3.04 49.02
C THR A 21 -37.90 2.47 49.70
N VAL A 22 -37.40 1.35 49.17
CA VAL A 22 -36.11 0.79 49.58
C VAL A 22 -35.06 1.89 49.39
N PRO A 23 -34.31 2.32 50.42
CA PRO A 23 -33.40 3.47 50.34
C PRO A 23 -32.08 3.12 49.65
N TYR A 24 -32.08 2.12 48.76
CA TYR A 24 -30.93 1.80 47.92
C TYR A 24 -31.21 2.27 46.50
N ARG A 25 -30.61 3.42 46.16
CA ARG A 25 -30.51 3.86 44.77
C ARG A 25 -29.51 2.94 44.09
N VAL A 26 -29.98 2.01 43.26
CA VAL A 26 -29.08 1.19 42.43
C VAL A 26 -28.18 2.16 41.66
N PRO A 27 -26.86 2.15 41.89
CA PRO A 27 -25.97 3.03 41.16
C PRO A 27 -26.12 2.70 39.68
N VAL A 28 -26.32 3.73 38.85
CA VAL A 28 -26.41 3.55 37.40
C VAL A 28 -25.09 2.92 36.97
N VAL A 29 -25.11 1.64 36.65
CA VAL A 29 -23.94 0.92 36.16
C VAL A 29 -23.57 1.58 34.83
N PRO A 30 -22.36 2.14 34.70
CA PRO A 30 -21.93 2.71 33.43
C PRO A 30 -22.06 1.65 32.33
N GLU A 31 -22.63 2.00 31.17
CA GLU A 31 -22.76 1.05 30.04
C GLU A 31 -21.40 0.50 29.55
N ALA A 32 -20.30 1.17 29.93
CA ALA A 32 -18.93 0.74 29.69
C ALA A 32 -18.00 1.18 30.81
N ALA A 33 -16.89 0.46 30.99
CA ALA A 33 -15.86 0.74 32.01
C ALA A 33 -15.01 2.02 31.75
N TRP A 34 -15.42 2.90 30.83
CA TRP A 34 -14.63 4.05 30.39
C TRP A 34 -15.51 5.22 29.93
N SER A 35 -14.98 6.44 30.04
CA SER A 35 -15.64 7.68 29.60
C SER A 35 -15.13 8.18 28.26
N MET A 36 -16.04 8.68 27.42
CA MET A 36 -15.74 9.32 26.14
C MET A 36 -15.61 10.84 26.23
N ALA A 37 -15.84 11.45 27.40
CA ALA A 37 -15.65 12.89 27.58
C ALA A 37 -14.22 13.28 27.19
N GLY A 38 -14.09 14.30 26.35
CA GLY A 38 -12.79 14.80 25.94
C GLY A 38 -12.07 15.39 27.16
N CYS A 39 -11.00 14.75 27.60
CA CYS A 39 -10.06 15.34 28.55
C CYS A 39 -8.69 15.47 27.90
N SER A 40 -7.96 16.53 28.27
CA SER A 40 -6.60 16.78 27.76
C SER A 40 -5.72 15.54 27.94
N ARG A 41 -5.80 14.91 29.12
CA ARG A 41 -5.08 13.67 29.47
C ARG A 41 -5.34 12.54 28.47
N ARG A 42 -6.60 12.28 28.08
CA ARG A 42 -6.94 11.20 27.14
C ARG A 42 -6.41 11.47 25.75
N THR A 43 -6.43 12.73 25.31
CA THR A 43 -5.86 13.11 24.02
C THR A 43 -4.35 12.89 24.00
N TRP A 44 -3.65 13.29 25.07
CA TRP A 44 -2.22 13.03 25.22
C TRP A 44 -1.88 11.55 25.27
N ILE A 45 -2.60 10.75 26.07
CA ILE A 45 -2.39 9.30 26.13
C ILE A 45 -2.62 8.66 24.77
N SER A 46 -3.70 9.01 24.05
CA SER A 46 -3.94 8.43 22.73
C SER A 46 -2.86 8.80 21.71
N ARG A 47 -2.30 10.02 21.78
CA ARG A 47 -1.18 10.44 20.94
C ARG A 47 0.11 9.70 21.31
N ALA A 48 0.37 9.49 22.60
CA ALA A 48 1.50 8.70 23.07
C ALA A 48 1.41 7.24 22.59
N ILE A 49 0.24 6.61 22.71
CA ILE A 49 0.02 5.25 22.20
C ILE A 49 0.19 5.20 20.68
N LEU A 50 -0.36 6.18 19.94
CA LEU A 50 -0.14 6.27 18.50
C LEU A 50 1.35 6.38 18.18
N LEU A 51 2.11 7.22 18.90
CA LEU A 51 3.55 7.35 18.72
C LEU A 51 4.27 6.02 18.96
N CYS A 52 3.88 5.25 19.99
CA CYS A 52 4.40 3.91 20.23
C CYS A 52 4.10 2.95 19.07
N ILE A 53 2.88 2.98 18.52
CA ILE A 53 2.50 2.16 17.35
C ILE A 53 3.34 2.54 16.12
N LEU A 54 3.52 3.84 15.87
CA LEU A 54 4.32 4.33 14.75
C LEU A 54 5.81 3.98 14.92
N ALA A 55 6.35 4.11 16.14
CA ALA A 55 7.70 3.68 16.45
C ALA A 55 7.88 2.16 16.25
N PHE A 56 6.88 1.36 16.61
CA PHE A 56 6.87 -0.08 16.38
C PHE A 56 6.81 -0.42 14.88
N GLN A 57 5.98 0.28 14.09
CA GLN A 57 5.98 0.14 12.63
C GLN A 57 7.35 0.48 12.03
N ALA A 58 7.98 1.55 12.53
CA ALA A 58 9.30 1.96 12.09
C ALA A 58 10.37 0.90 12.38
N THR A 59 10.41 0.35 13.60
CA THR A 59 11.36 -0.72 13.92
C THR A 59 11.14 -1.98 13.09
N LEU A 60 9.88 -2.36 12.83
CA LEU A 60 9.59 -3.51 11.95
C LEU A 60 10.10 -3.29 10.52
N SER A 61 9.97 -2.06 10.00
CA SER A 61 10.39 -1.72 8.64
C SER A 61 11.92 -1.62 8.54
N LEU A 62 12.56 -0.92 9.48
CA LEU A 62 14.02 -0.72 9.54
C LEU A 62 14.81 -1.99 9.87
N ARG A 63 14.14 -3.03 10.39
CA ARG A 63 14.74 -4.36 10.55
C ARG A 63 15.13 -4.99 9.21
N LEU A 64 14.44 -4.62 8.13
CA LEU A 64 14.76 -5.10 6.80
C LEU A 64 16.06 -4.43 6.33
N HIS A 65 16.99 -5.18 5.76
CA HIS A 65 18.26 -4.64 5.23
C HIS A 65 18.80 -5.54 4.11
N ASN A 66 19.11 -4.94 2.96
CA ASN A 66 19.72 -5.59 1.78
C ASN A 66 20.12 -4.46 0.80
N THR A 67 20.89 -4.81 -0.24
CA THR A 67 21.18 -3.95 -1.39
C THR A 67 19.91 -3.42 -2.07
N ALA A 68 20.08 -2.42 -2.95
CA ALA A 68 18.98 -1.81 -3.68
C ALA A 68 18.18 -2.87 -4.44
N PHE A 69 16.87 -2.85 -4.24
CA PHE A 69 15.96 -3.63 -5.07
C PHE A 69 15.89 -3.04 -6.49
N GLN A 70 15.65 -3.87 -7.50
CA GLN A 70 15.57 -3.47 -8.91
C GLN A 70 14.73 -2.20 -9.13
N ASP A 71 13.51 -2.14 -8.57
CA ASP A 71 12.66 -0.95 -8.69
C ASP A 71 13.27 0.28 -7.99
N GLU A 72 13.91 0.11 -6.82
CA GLU A 72 14.58 1.22 -6.11
C GLU A 72 15.72 1.78 -6.96
N ALA A 73 16.60 0.89 -7.42
CA ALA A 73 17.75 1.25 -8.25
C ALA A 73 17.32 1.94 -9.54
N LEU A 74 16.27 1.44 -10.19
CA LEU A 74 15.69 2.03 -11.40
C LEU A 74 15.11 3.42 -11.14
N TYR A 75 14.31 3.58 -10.10
CA TYR A 75 13.66 4.85 -9.81
C TYR A 75 14.67 5.90 -9.36
N LEU A 76 15.62 5.56 -8.50
CA LEU A 76 16.67 6.47 -8.07
C LEU A 76 17.56 6.90 -9.25
N SER A 77 18.03 5.95 -10.06
CA SER A 77 18.84 6.26 -11.26
C SER A 77 18.06 7.14 -12.25
N SER A 78 16.78 6.84 -12.46
CA SER A 78 15.93 7.68 -13.32
C SER A 78 15.73 9.09 -12.75
N GLY A 79 15.59 9.22 -11.43
CA GLY A 79 15.43 10.51 -10.78
C GLY A 79 16.68 11.38 -10.94
N HIS A 80 17.88 10.80 -10.78
CA HIS A 80 19.15 11.49 -11.05
C HIS A 80 19.25 11.90 -12.52
N ALA A 81 18.89 11.02 -13.45
CA ALA A 81 18.87 11.34 -14.87
C ALA A 81 17.89 12.50 -15.16
N GLN A 82 16.68 12.47 -14.60
CA GLN A 82 15.68 13.52 -14.73
C GLN A 82 16.16 14.85 -14.16
N ILE A 83 16.80 14.85 -12.99
CA ILE A 83 17.40 16.06 -12.41
C ILE A 83 18.47 16.61 -13.34
N ALA A 84 19.37 15.76 -13.86
CA ALA A 84 20.41 16.19 -14.78
C ALA A 84 19.82 16.79 -16.06
N HIS A 85 18.79 16.18 -16.64
CA HIS A 85 18.10 16.71 -17.80
C HIS A 85 17.41 18.05 -17.53
N LEU A 86 16.71 18.18 -16.40
CA LEU A 86 16.00 19.41 -16.03
C LEU A 86 16.97 20.57 -15.72
N LEU A 87 18.12 20.29 -15.11
CA LEU A 87 19.08 21.32 -14.69
C LEU A 87 20.17 21.62 -15.73
N HIS A 88 20.54 20.63 -16.54
CA HIS A 88 21.71 20.70 -17.43
C HIS A 88 21.39 20.34 -18.89
N GLY A 89 20.15 19.99 -19.22
CA GLY A 89 19.75 19.61 -20.57
C GLY A 89 20.35 18.28 -21.05
N THR A 90 20.90 17.47 -20.14
CA THR A 90 21.49 16.16 -20.49
C THR A 90 20.45 15.27 -21.17
N PRO A 91 20.77 14.60 -22.30
CA PRO A 91 19.83 13.70 -22.94
C PRO A 91 19.36 12.58 -21.99
N MET A 92 18.07 12.27 -22.03
CA MET A 92 17.53 11.13 -21.29
C MET A 92 18.12 9.82 -21.82
N PRO A 93 18.68 8.95 -20.96
CA PRO A 93 19.26 7.69 -21.41
C PRO A 93 18.19 6.71 -21.90
N MET A 94 16.98 6.81 -21.37
CA MET A 94 15.84 5.95 -21.70
C MET A 94 14.53 6.74 -21.60
N ASN A 95 13.52 6.33 -22.36
CA ASN A 95 12.17 6.88 -22.22
C ASN A 95 11.41 6.20 -21.07
N TYR A 96 11.71 6.63 -19.83
CA TYR A 96 11.11 6.09 -18.61
C TYR A 96 9.57 6.13 -18.59
N GLY A 97 8.96 7.11 -19.27
CA GLY A 97 7.51 7.28 -19.34
C GLY A 97 6.76 6.10 -19.97
N GLN A 98 7.43 5.30 -20.81
CA GLN A 98 6.80 4.18 -21.52
C GLN A 98 6.61 2.92 -20.66
N PHE A 99 7.40 2.75 -19.59
CA PHE A 99 7.43 1.51 -18.79
C PHE A 99 7.32 1.73 -17.29
N PHE A 100 7.30 2.97 -16.80
CA PHE A 100 7.05 3.27 -15.40
C PHE A 100 5.56 3.17 -15.03
N SER A 101 5.29 2.64 -13.83
CA SER A 101 3.92 2.56 -13.27
C SER A 101 3.46 3.85 -12.58
N GLY A 102 4.16 4.96 -12.83
CA GLY A 102 3.94 6.28 -12.25
C GLY A 102 4.73 7.33 -13.03
N SER A 103 4.49 8.61 -12.76
CA SER A 103 5.21 9.69 -13.46
C SER A 103 6.69 9.70 -13.10
N PRO A 104 7.61 9.68 -14.10
CA PRO A 104 9.04 9.72 -13.83
C PRO A 104 9.50 11.06 -13.20
N LEU A 105 8.67 12.12 -13.30
CA LEU A 105 8.99 13.46 -12.81
C LEU A 105 8.55 13.72 -11.37
N LEU A 106 7.82 12.79 -10.74
CA LEU A 106 7.30 12.97 -9.38
C LEU A 106 8.20 12.27 -8.35
N TYR A 107 7.81 11.06 -7.92
CA TYR A 107 8.54 10.34 -6.87
C TYR A 107 10.02 10.12 -7.18
N PRO A 108 10.45 9.73 -8.40
CA PRO A 108 11.87 9.50 -8.68
C PRO A 108 12.72 10.74 -8.45
N VAL A 109 12.26 11.92 -8.88
CA VAL A 109 12.99 13.18 -8.69
C VAL A 109 13.14 13.50 -7.21
N VAL A 110 12.05 13.42 -6.43
CA VAL A 110 12.11 13.69 -4.99
C VAL A 110 13.00 12.67 -4.27
N ALA A 111 12.89 11.39 -4.61
CA ALA A 111 13.70 10.33 -4.04
C ALA A 111 15.19 10.51 -4.40
N ALA A 112 15.52 10.89 -5.64
CA ALA A 112 16.88 11.15 -6.08
C ALA A 112 17.50 12.38 -5.40
N VAL A 113 16.74 13.44 -5.12
CA VAL A 113 17.22 14.57 -4.32
C VAL A 113 17.64 14.12 -2.91
N VAL A 114 16.86 13.23 -2.29
CA VAL A 114 17.19 12.67 -0.97
C VAL A 114 18.38 11.72 -1.07
N ASP A 115 18.40 10.85 -2.07
CA ASP A 115 19.47 9.89 -2.35
C ASP A 115 20.81 10.57 -2.65
N ALA A 116 20.81 11.68 -3.39
CA ALA A 116 22.02 12.47 -3.66
C ALA A 116 22.75 12.91 -2.38
N LYS A 117 22.01 13.13 -1.28
CA LYS A 117 22.55 13.64 -0.01
C LYS A 117 22.72 12.55 1.05
N PHE A 118 21.83 11.57 1.08
CA PHE A 118 21.72 10.59 2.17
C PHE A 118 21.81 9.13 1.68
N GLY A 119 22.05 8.92 0.38
CA GLY A 119 22.09 7.61 -0.26
C GLY A 119 20.78 6.84 -0.18
N LEU A 120 20.87 5.55 -0.51
CA LEU A 120 19.74 4.62 -0.54
C LEU A 120 18.93 4.64 0.76
N GLU A 121 19.61 4.60 1.91
CA GLU A 121 18.95 4.61 3.22
C GLU A 121 18.13 5.90 3.44
N GLY A 122 18.59 7.04 2.94
CA GLY A 122 17.80 8.27 2.93
C GLY A 122 16.51 8.14 2.13
N ALA A 123 16.58 7.58 0.92
CA ALA A 123 15.40 7.33 0.09
C ALA A 123 14.43 6.33 0.74
N ARG A 124 14.95 5.31 1.44
CA ARG A 124 14.14 4.36 2.22
C ARG A 124 13.47 5.03 3.42
N LEU A 125 14.17 5.91 4.12
CA LEU A 125 13.59 6.72 5.21
C LEU A 125 12.49 7.67 4.71
N LEU A 126 12.60 8.19 3.49
CA LEU A 126 11.51 8.96 2.87
C LEU A 126 10.25 8.10 2.68
N SER A 127 10.39 6.85 2.21
CA SER A 127 9.27 5.90 2.14
C SER A 127 8.69 5.55 3.51
N LEU A 128 9.56 5.36 4.51
CA LEU A 128 9.12 5.16 5.89
C LEU A 128 8.27 6.33 6.38
N PHE A 129 8.71 7.56 6.15
CA PHE A 129 7.97 8.76 6.50
C PHE A 129 6.57 8.77 5.87
N PHE A 130 6.45 8.44 4.58
CA PHE A 130 5.16 8.32 3.92
C PHE A 130 4.27 7.25 4.55
N MET A 131 4.79 6.06 4.85
CA MET A 131 3.99 4.99 5.44
C MET A 131 3.58 5.25 6.90
N LEU A 132 4.41 5.94 7.69
CA LEU A 132 4.03 6.41 9.03
C LEU A 132 2.96 7.50 8.94
N GLY A 133 3.09 8.41 7.97
CA GLY A 133 2.07 9.42 7.66
C GLY A 133 0.74 8.79 7.25
N ALA A 134 0.77 7.75 6.40
CA ALA A 134 -0.42 7.02 5.98
C ALA A 134 -1.14 6.39 7.19
N ASN A 135 -0.40 5.74 8.10
CA ASN A 135 -0.98 5.17 9.32
C ASN A 135 -1.54 6.26 10.26
N THR A 136 -0.89 7.42 10.32
CA THR A 136 -1.42 8.59 11.06
C THR A 136 -2.77 9.04 10.48
N PHE A 137 -2.93 9.07 9.15
CA PHE A 137 -4.21 9.38 8.51
C PHE A 137 -5.25 8.27 8.69
N VAL A 138 -4.85 6.99 8.72
CA VAL A 138 -5.73 5.87 9.11
C VAL A 138 -6.29 6.09 10.51
N TYR A 139 -5.43 6.39 11.48
CA TYR A 139 -5.85 6.73 12.83
C TYR A 139 -6.79 7.95 12.82
N ALA A 140 -6.40 9.04 12.16
CA ALA A 140 -7.15 10.29 12.20
C ALA A 140 -8.53 10.17 11.54
N MET A 141 -8.66 9.46 10.42
CA MET A 141 -9.94 9.22 9.75
C MET A 141 -10.82 8.26 10.56
N THR A 142 -10.24 7.18 11.11
CA THR A 142 -10.98 6.20 11.91
C THR A 142 -11.50 6.83 13.19
N ARG A 143 -10.70 7.68 13.84
CA ARG A 143 -11.09 8.42 15.03
C ARG A 143 -12.30 9.31 14.78
N ARG A 144 -12.36 9.92 13.59
CA ARG A 144 -13.48 10.78 13.20
C ARG A 144 -14.73 10.01 12.83
N LEU A 145 -14.59 8.88 12.13
CA LEU A 145 -15.72 8.03 11.75
C LEU A 145 -16.33 7.32 12.96
N PHE A 146 -15.51 6.97 13.94
CA PHE A 146 -15.91 6.19 15.11
C PHE A 146 -15.48 6.86 16.41
N SER A 147 -14.31 6.47 16.95
CA SER A 147 -13.73 6.99 18.18
C SER A 147 -12.24 6.64 18.27
N GLU A 148 -11.56 7.11 19.32
CA GLU A 148 -10.13 6.86 19.54
C GLU A 148 -9.76 5.38 19.63
N ARG A 149 -10.66 4.52 20.15
CA ARG A 149 -10.36 3.10 20.39
C ARG A 149 -10.28 2.30 19.09
N PRO A 150 -11.31 2.32 18.21
CA PRO A 150 -11.18 1.75 16.87
C PRO A 150 -10.04 2.36 16.08
N ALA A 151 -9.71 3.64 16.30
CA ALA A 151 -8.59 4.29 15.63
C ALA A 151 -7.23 3.71 16.03
N LEU A 152 -6.98 3.53 17.34
CA LEU A 152 -5.77 2.88 17.83
C LEU A 152 -5.71 1.41 17.38
N ALA A 153 -6.84 0.70 17.43
CA ALA A 153 -6.93 -0.68 16.95
C ALA A 153 -6.65 -0.81 15.44
N ALA A 154 -7.23 0.07 14.62
CA ALA A 154 -6.97 0.13 13.18
C ALA A 154 -5.50 0.41 12.89
N SER A 155 -4.91 1.39 13.60
CA SER A 155 -3.52 1.76 13.45
C SER A 155 -2.56 0.64 13.87
N ALA A 156 -2.86 -0.05 14.97
CA ALA A 156 -2.06 -1.16 15.47
C ALA A 156 -2.09 -2.39 14.52
N LEU A 157 -3.24 -2.71 13.94
CA LEU A 157 -3.33 -3.78 12.93
C LEU A 157 -2.65 -3.38 11.62
N TYR A 158 -2.86 -2.15 11.15
CA TYR A 158 -2.26 -1.66 9.92
C TYR A 158 -0.73 -1.57 10.00
N ALA A 159 -0.17 -1.27 11.18
CA ALA A 159 1.27 -1.19 11.42
C ALA A 159 2.02 -2.52 11.18
N VAL A 160 1.33 -3.65 11.30
CA VAL A 160 1.98 -4.98 11.34
C VAL A 160 1.64 -5.87 10.14
N ILE A 161 0.83 -5.41 9.18
CA ILE A 161 0.59 -6.20 7.96
C ILE A 161 1.84 -6.23 7.06
N PRO A 162 2.09 -7.33 6.33
CA PRO A 162 3.29 -7.49 5.50
C PRO A 162 3.53 -6.33 4.52
N SER A 163 2.48 -5.87 3.83
CA SER A 163 2.59 -4.76 2.87
C SER A 163 3.01 -3.45 3.53
N THR A 164 2.51 -3.14 4.73
CA THR A 164 2.89 -1.90 5.44
C THR A 164 4.35 -1.92 5.85
N ILE A 165 4.82 -3.05 6.39
CA ILE A 165 6.22 -3.22 6.83
C ILE A 165 7.16 -3.07 5.63
N MET A 166 6.89 -3.76 4.53
CA MET A 166 7.77 -3.71 3.36
C MET A 166 7.77 -2.36 2.65
N LEU A 167 6.59 -1.75 2.45
CA LEU A 167 6.51 -0.44 1.81
C LEU A 167 7.08 0.66 2.71
N GLY A 168 7.18 0.42 4.01
CA GLY A 168 7.88 1.28 4.95
C GLY A 168 9.40 1.28 4.77
N TYR A 169 9.97 0.33 4.03
CA TYR A 169 11.41 0.28 3.77
C TYR A 169 11.77 0.44 2.28
N PHE A 170 10.91 0.05 1.34
CA PHE A 170 11.21 0.21 -0.09
C PHE A 170 11.12 1.66 -0.58
N ALA A 171 12.17 2.14 -1.24
CA ALA A 171 12.18 3.40 -1.98
C ALA A 171 11.42 3.29 -3.33
N THR A 172 10.09 3.08 -3.27
CA THR A 172 9.21 3.02 -4.44
C THR A 172 8.03 4.00 -4.39
N TYR A 173 7.41 4.22 -5.55
CA TYR A 173 6.17 5.01 -5.72
C TYR A 173 5.05 4.66 -4.73
N ASP A 174 4.99 3.40 -4.30
CA ASP A 174 3.88 2.83 -3.55
C ASP A 174 3.64 3.57 -2.23
N ALA A 175 4.70 3.83 -1.46
CA ALA A 175 4.61 4.48 -0.16
C ALA A 175 4.01 5.89 -0.27
N ALA A 176 4.53 6.69 -1.20
CA ALA A 176 4.03 8.05 -1.48
C ALA A 176 2.58 8.04 -1.98
N ALA A 177 2.23 7.11 -2.87
CA ALA A 177 0.86 7.01 -3.38
C ALA A 177 -0.15 6.60 -2.29
N ILE A 178 0.20 5.65 -1.41
CA ILE A 178 -0.63 5.26 -0.26
C ILE A 178 -0.80 6.42 0.71
N PHE A 179 0.28 7.16 1.00
CA PHE A 179 0.22 8.37 1.83
C PHE A 179 -0.75 9.41 1.25
N LEU A 180 -0.67 9.69 -0.05
CA LEU A 180 -1.55 10.65 -0.72
C LEU A 180 -3.00 10.18 -0.75
N LEU A 181 -3.26 8.88 -0.99
CA LEU A 181 -4.60 8.31 -0.89
C LEU A 181 -5.17 8.42 0.52
N ALA A 182 -4.35 8.13 1.54
CA ALA A 182 -4.75 8.26 2.95
C ALA A 182 -5.05 9.71 3.33
N LEU A 183 -4.24 10.66 2.85
CA LEU A 183 -4.45 12.09 3.01
C LEU A 183 -5.74 12.55 2.32
N ALA A 184 -5.98 12.14 1.08
CA ALA A 184 -7.21 12.48 0.35
C ALA A 184 -8.46 11.92 1.06
N ALA A 185 -8.43 10.64 1.46
CA ALA A 185 -9.49 10.02 2.24
C ALA A 185 -9.70 10.74 3.58
N TRP A 186 -8.63 11.13 4.27
CA TRP A 186 -8.70 11.90 5.49
C TRP A 186 -9.29 13.30 5.27
N ILE A 187 -8.96 14.03 4.19
CA ILE A 187 -9.59 15.33 3.88
C ILE A 187 -11.10 15.15 3.63
N ILE A 188 -11.49 14.07 2.95
CA ILE A 188 -12.89 13.74 2.69
C ILE A 188 -13.63 13.44 4.00
N VAL A 189 -13.09 12.60 4.87
CA VAL A 189 -13.69 12.36 6.20
C VAL A 189 -13.62 13.65 7.05
N ARG A 190 -12.53 14.39 6.89
CA ARG A 190 -12.17 15.78 7.27
C ARG A 190 -13.33 16.78 7.18
N THR A 191 -14.10 16.67 6.13
CA THR A 191 -15.00 17.74 5.69
C THR A 191 -16.43 17.26 5.54
N ASP A 192 -16.77 16.11 6.14
CA ASP A 192 -18.12 15.54 6.17
C ASP A 192 -19.22 16.54 6.62
N ARG A 193 -18.91 17.45 7.55
CA ARG A 193 -19.79 18.51 8.07
C ARG A 193 -19.45 19.92 7.59
N ALA A 194 -18.31 20.12 6.93
CA ALA A 194 -17.90 21.42 6.38
C ALA A 194 -18.60 21.70 5.04
N PRO A 195 -18.77 22.95 4.56
CA PRO A 195 -19.49 23.28 3.32
C PRO A 195 -19.15 22.37 2.14
N LEU A 196 -20.07 22.17 1.18
CA LEU A 196 -19.91 21.18 0.09
C LEU A 196 -18.57 21.31 -0.65
N ALA A 197 -18.13 22.54 -0.92
CA ALA A 197 -16.86 22.85 -1.58
C ALA A 197 -15.60 22.48 -0.76
N ALA A 198 -15.71 22.28 0.56
CA ALA A 198 -14.59 21.91 1.41
C ALA A 198 -14.02 20.51 1.09
N VAL A 199 -14.67 19.72 0.22
CA VAL A 199 -14.10 18.47 -0.31
C VAL A 199 -13.06 18.70 -1.41
N LEU A 200 -13.09 19.85 -2.09
CA LEU A 200 -12.24 20.14 -3.25
C LEU A 200 -10.73 20.06 -2.98
N PRO A 201 -10.21 20.40 -1.79
CA PRO A 201 -8.79 20.19 -1.47
C PRO A 201 -8.35 18.71 -1.53
N ALA A 202 -9.28 17.74 -1.46
CA ALA A 202 -8.94 16.33 -1.66
C ALA A 202 -8.64 16.00 -3.13
N ALA A 203 -9.15 16.77 -4.08
CA ALA A 203 -9.00 16.53 -5.51
C ALA A 203 -7.53 16.61 -5.98
N PRO A 204 -6.77 17.71 -5.76
CA PRO A 204 -5.37 17.76 -6.20
C PRO A 204 -4.51 16.68 -5.52
N VAL A 205 -4.81 16.31 -4.28
CA VAL A 205 -4.12 15.22 -3.57
C VAL A 205 -4.42 13.86 -4.22
N ALA A 206 -5.68 13.60 -4.57
CA ALA A 206 -6.07 12.37 -5.26
C ALA A 206 -5.44 12.28 -6.66
N VAL A 207 -5.44 13.39 -7.41
CA VAL A 207 -4.77 13.48 -8.72
C VAL A 207 -3.27 13.23 -8.56
N LEU A 208 -2.63 13.82 -7.57
CA LEU A 208 -1.21 13.61 -7.29
C LEU A 208 -0.92 12.15 -6.90
N ALA A 209 -1.84 11.47 -6.19
CA ALA A 209 -1.70 10.05 -5.88
C ALA A 209 -1.67 9.20 -7.16
N VAL A 210 -2.58 9.47 -8.11
CA VAL A 210 -2.64 8.79 -9.41
C VAL A 210 -1.42 9.12 -10.28
N ALA A 211 -1.01 10.38 -10.32
CA ALA A 211 0.17 10.79 -11.07
C ALA A 211 1.45 10.15 -10.48
N THR A 212 1.52 10.02 -9.15
CA THR A 212 2.63 9.33 -8.48
C THR A 212 2.61 7.84 -8.79
N LYS A 213 1.45 7.18 -8.72
CA LYS A 213 1.29 5.78 -9.11
C LYS A 213 -0.04 5.56 -9.81
N TYR A 214 -0.01 5.13 -11.06
CA TYR A 214 -1.22 4.99 -11.88
C TYR A 214 -2.23 4.01 -11.29
N ALA A 215 -1.74 2.96 -10.61
CA ALA A 215 -2.59 1.99 -9.91
C ALA A 215 -3.43 2.61 -8.77
N ALA A 216 -3.05 3.78 -8.23
CA ALA A 216 -3.88 4.51 -7.27
C ALA A 216 -5.22 4.95 -7.90
N GLY A 217 -5.29 5.07 -9.23
CA GLY A 217 -6.50 5.37 -9.99
C GLY A 217 -7.65 4.40 -9.71
N LEU A 218 -7.33 3.14 -9.40
CA LEU A 218 -8.29 2.10 -9.04
C LEU A 218 -9.14 2.48 -7.80
N PHE A 219 -8.62 3.35 -6.93
CA PHE A 219 -9.24 3.75 -5.68
C PHE A 219 -9.98 5.11 -5.76
N LEU A 220 -9.92 5.81 -6.90
CA LEU A 220 -10.69 7.05 -7.09
C LEU A 220 -12.21 6.86 -6.93
N PRO A 221 -12.85 5.78 -7.46
CA PRO A 221 -14.26 5.54 -7.22
C PRO A 221 -14.58 5.40 -5.73
N THR A 222 -13.70 4.78 -4.94
CA THR A 222 -13.84 4.70 -3.49
C THR A 222 -13.85 6.08 -2.86
N LEU A 223 -12.93 6.97 -3.24
CA LEU A 223 -12.89 8.35 -2.70
C LEU A 223 -14.17 9.13 -3.03
N VAL A 224 -14.68 8.98 -4.26
CA VAL A 224 -15.93 9.63 -4.71
C VAL A 224 -17.14 9.11 -3.90
N VAL A 225 -17.29 7.79 -3.78
CA VAL A 225 -18.40 7.20 -3.00
C VAL A 225 -18.25 7.55 -1.52
N LEU A 226 -17.02 7.54 -0.99
CA LEU A 226 -16.74 7.95 0.39
C LEU A 226 -17.19 9.40 0.63
N ALA A 227 -16.97 10.31 -0.33
CA ALA A 227 -17.40 11.70 -0.22
C ALA A 227 -18.92 11.86 -0.10
N ALA A 228 -19.71 11.01 -0.76
CA ALA A 228 -21.16 10.98 -0.58
C ALA A 228 -21.55 10.32 0.74
N VAL A 229 -20.99 9.13 1.04
CA VAL A 229 -21.39 8.31 2.19
C VAL A 229 -21.12 9.03 3.50
N VAL A 230 -19.94 9.59 3.73
CA VAL A 230 -19.60 10.19 5.04
C VAL A 230 -20.41 11.45 5.36
N ALA A 231 -20.85 12.19 4.34
CA ALA A 231 -21.66 13.40 4.52
C ALA A 231 -23.18 13.11 4.53
N TRP A 232 -23.62 11.93 4.09
CA TRP A 232 -25.04 11.57 3.96
C TRP A 232 -25.84 11.76 5.26
N PRO A 233 -25.37 11.32 6.45
CA PRO A 233 -26.14 11.48 7.70
C PRO A 233 -26.44 12.93 8.06
N HIS A 234 -25.64 13.86 7.56
CA HIS A 234 -25.72 15.27 7.92
C HIS A 234 -26.40 16.12 6.82
N ARG A 235 -26.49 15.59 5.59
CA ARG A 235 -26.90 16.35 4.39
C ARG A 235 -27.97 15.68 3.55
N GLY A 236 -28.29 14.42 3.83
CA GLY A 236 -29.14 13.61 2.94
C GLY A 236 -28.64 13.64 1.51
N ARG A 237 -29.55 13.91 0.56
CA ARG A 237 -29.26 13.90 -0.89
C ARG A 237 -28.20 14.91 -1.33
N SER A 238 -28.02 16.02 -0.61
CA SER A 238 -27.00 17.02 -0.95
C SER A 238 -25.57 16.50 -0.80
N SER A 239 -25.35 15.34 -0.17
CA SER A 239 -24.03 14.69 -0.18
C SER A 239 -23.63 14.16 -1.57
N LEU A 240 -24.58 13.95 -2.49
CA LEU A 240 -24.27 13.58 -3.88
C LEU A 240 -23.60 14.72 -4.63
N VAL A 241 -24.02 15.97 -4.38
CA VAL A 241 -23.35 17.16 -4.97
C VAL A 241 -21.89 17.22 -4.54
N ARG A 242 -21.59 16.84 -3.30
CA ARG A 242 -20.21 16.76 -2.80
C ARG A 242 -19.38 15.73 -3.56
N ALA A 243 -19.94 14.58 -3.90
CA ALA A 243 -19.27 13.58 -4.73
C ALA A 243 -19.06 14.10 -6.16
N VAL A 244 -20.06 14.77 -6.75
CA VAL A 244 -19.96 15.39 -8.08
C VAL A 244 -18.86 16.46 -8.10
N LEU A 245 -18.79 17.33 -7.09
CA LEU A 245 -17.72 18.33 -6.98
C LEU A 245 -16.33 17.68 -6.93
N LEU A 246 -16.18 16.58 -6.20
CA LEU A 246 -14.92 15.83 -6.17
C LEU A 246 -14.60 15.20 -7.53
N VAL A 247 -15.60 14.63 -8.22
CA VAL A 247 -15.43 14.10 -9.59
C VAL A 247 -14.95 15.19 -10.54
N ILE A 248 -15.59 16.36 -10.55
CA ILE A 248 -15.19 17.48 -11.41
C ILE A 248 -13.77 17.93 -11.05
N GLY A 249 -13.48 18.09 -9.76
CA GLY A 249 -12.17 18.50 -9.28
C GLY A 249 -11.04 17.53 -9.63
N VAL A 250 -11.33 16.23 -9.77
CA VAL A 250 -10.34 15.20 -10.17
C VAL A 250 -10.28 15.06 -11.69
N ALA A 251 -11.43 15.03 -12.37
CA ALA A 251 -11.53 14.78 -13.80
C ALA A 251 -10.87 15.90 -14.62
N VAL A 252 -11.06 17.16 -14.24
CA VAL A 252 -10.48 18.29 -14.99
C VAL A 252 -8.95 18.23 -15.05
N PRO A 253 -8.21 18.10 -13.91
CA PRO A 253 -6.76 17.94 -13.95
C PRO A 253 -6.29 16.63 -14.60
N VAL A 254 -7.01 15.52 -14.44
CA VAL A 254 -6.64 14.24 -15.06
C VAL A 254 -6.75 14.33 -16.57
N VAL A 255 -7.86 14.86 -17.10
CA VAL A 255 -8.05 15.04 -18.55
C VAL A 255 -7.03 16.02 -19.10
N ALA A 256 -6.76 17.13 -18.41
CA ALA A 256 -5.69 18.05 -18.80
C ALA A 256 -4.34 17.34 -18.82
N GLY A 257 -4.00 16.58 -17.78
CA GLY A 257 -2.75 15.81 -17.73
C GLY A 257 -2.63 14.80 -18.87
N LEU A 258 -3.69 14.06 -19.17
CA LEU A 258 -3.71 13.09 -20.27
C LEU A 258 -3.64 13.75 -21.65
N TYR A 259 -4.18 14.96 -21.82
CA TYR A 259 -4.15 15.69 -23.08
C TYR A 259 -2.78 16.31 -23.36
N TYR A 260 -2.11 16.81 -22.31
CA TYR A 260 -0.83 17.52 -22.41
C TYR A 260 0.40 16.63 -22.13
N SER A 261 0.24 15.31 -21.96
CA SER A 261 1.37 14.41 -21.72
C SER A 261 1.19 13.02 -22.34
N ASP A 262 2.29 12.36 -22.69
CA ASP A 262 2.33 10.99 -23.23
C ASP A 262 2.11 9.89 -22.16
N VAL A 263 1.55 10.27 -21.00
CA VAL A 263 1.31 9.37 -19.85
C VAL A 263 0.35 8.22 -20.21
N LEU A 264 -0.51 8.41 -21.21
CA LEU A 264 -1.50 7.41 -21.62
C LEU A 264 -0.86 6.10 -22.08
N GLU A 265 0.28 6.15 -22.77
CA GLU A 265 0.96 4.94 -23.24
C GLU A 265 1.56 4.15 -22.06
N GLY A 266 2.18 4.84 -21.10
CA GLY A 266 2.68 4.25 -19.86
C GLY A 266 1.56 3.64 -19.02
N VAL A 267 0.43 4.33 -18.86
CA VAL A 267 -0.78 3.81 -18.18
C VAL A 267 -1.29 2.55 -18.88
N ARG A 268 -1.37 2.55 -20.21
CA ARG A 268 -1.81 1.38 -20.98
C ARG A 268 -0.86 0.20 -20.80
N LYS A 269 0.44 0.38 -21.05
CA LYS A 269 1.43 -0.71 -20.99
C LYS A 269 1.61 -1.30 -19.59
N THR A 270 1.59 -0.46 -18.56
CA THR A 270 1.98 -0.88 -17.20
C THR A 270 0.79 -1.17 -16.28
N THR A 271 -0.37 -0.61 -16.60
CA THR A 271 -1.59 -0.73 -15.79
C THR A 271 -2.67 -1.44 -16.59
N THR A 272 -3.37 -0.75 -17.51
CA THR A 272 -4.68 -1.23 -18.02
C THR A 272 -4.61 -2.35 -19.06
N ALA A 273 -3.55 -2.43 -19.85
CA ALA A 273 -3.33 -3.43 -20.91
C ALA A 273 -2.09 -4.28 -20.64
N ARG A 274 -1.83 -4.58 -19.36
CA ARG A 274 -0.74 -5.47 -18.95
C ARG A 274 -0.97 -6.86 -19.57
N VAL A 275 0.12 -7.50 -20.00
CA VAL A 275 0.08 -8.87 -20.53
C VAL A 275 -0.54 -9.78 -19.47
N HIS A 276 -1.54 -10.57 -19.87
CA HIS A 276 -2.17 -11.52 -18.97
C HIS A 276 -1.16 -12.61 -18.60
N GLY A 277 -1.05 -12.91 -17.32
CA GLY A 277 -0.25 -14.05 -16.85
C GLY A 277 -0.99 -15.36 -17.05
N THR A 278 -0.39 -16.44 -16.53
CA THR A 278 -0.97 -17.79 -16.54
C THR A 278 -1.26 -18.28 -15.12
N ASP A 279 -1.25 -17.38 -14.12
CA ASP A 279 -1.41 -17.76 -12.72
C ASP A 279 -2.86 -18.13 -12.41
N GLY A 280 -3.04 -19.25 -11.71
CA GLY A 280 -4.37 -19.73 -11.34
C GLY A 280 -5.08 -18.80 -10.35
N PRO A 281 -6.40 -18.54 -10.51
CA PRO A 281 -7.17 -17.71 -9.57
C PRO A 281 -7.08 -18.17 -8.11
N GLY A 282 -7.01 -19.48 -7.87
CA GLY A 282 -6.84 -20.05 -6.53
C GLY A 282 -5.51 -19.66 -5.87
N ALA A 283 -4.41 -19.62 -6.64
CA ALA A 283 -3.11 -19.19 -6.14
C ALA A 283 -3.11 -17.69 -5.79
N LEU A 284 -3.76 -16.86 -6.61
CA LEU A 284 -3.90 -15.42 -6.38
C LEU A 284 -4.78 -15.10 -5.17
N LEU A 285 -5.87 -15.86 -4.97
CA LEU A 285 -6.71 -15.76 -3.78
C LEU A 285 -5.95 -16.18 -2.52
N TRP A 286 -5.23 -17.30 -2.57
CA TRP A 286 -4.40 -17.76 -1.47
C TRP A 286 -3.33 -16.73 -1.10
N LEU A 287 -2.63 -16.20 -2.10
CA LEU A 287 -1.62 -15.17 -1.89
C LEU A 287 -2.25 -13.90 -1.29
N SER A 288 -3.40 -13.44 -1.80
CA SER A 288 -4.13 -12.31 -1.21
C SER A 288 -4.53 -12.57 0.26
N ALA A 289 -4.97 -13.79 0.57
CA ALA A 289 -5.35 -14.20 1.92
C ALA A 289 -4.15 -14.23 2.88
N VAL A 290 -2.99 -14.70 2.42
CA VAL A 290 -1.76 -14.71 3.23
C VAL A 290 -1.28 -13.29 3.53
N TRP A 291 -1.40 -12.36 2.56
CA TRP A 291 -0.88 -11.00 2.71
C TRP A 291 -1.79 -10.05 3.49
N GLY A 292 -3.11 -10.29 3.46
CA GLY A 292 -4.09 -9.37 4.03
C GLY A 292 -5.30 -10.00 4.71
N GLY A 293 -5.43 -11.32 4.65
CA GLY A 293 -6.66 -12.05 5.00
C GLY A 293 -7.09 -11.83 6.45
N LEU A 294 -6.18 -11.91 7.42
CA LEU A 294 -6.53 -11.72 8.84
C LEU A 294 -7.11 -10.32 9.09
N MET A 295 -6.47 -9.29 8.58
CA MET A 295 -6.95 -7.91 8.71
C MET A 295 -8.27 -7.71 7.97
N PHE A 296 -8.40 -8.28 6.77
CA PHE A 296 -9.62 -8.19 5.97
C PHE A 296 -10.80 -8.91 6.63
N LEU A 297 -10.60 -10.13 7.17
CA LEU A 297 -11.63 -10.86 7.92
C LEU A 297 -12.06 -10.09 9.18
N THR A 298 -11.10 -9.47 9.87
CA THR A 298 -11.39 -8.60 11.01
C THR A 298 -12.22 -7.39 10.58
N ALA A 299 -11.93 -6.81 9.41
CA ALA A 299 -12.72 -5.73 8.83
C ALA A 299 -14.15 -6.17 8.49
N CYS A 300 -14.31 -7.33 7.84
CA CYS A 300 -15.62 -7.91 7.53
C CYS A 300 -16.43 -8.15 8.81
N PHE A 301 -15.81 -8.73 9.84
CA PHE A 301 -16.46 -8.89 11.15
C PHE A 301 -16.88 -7.54 11.74
N GLY A 302 -16.00 -6.54 11.71
CA GLY A 302 -16.29 -5.18 12.14
C GLY A 302 -17.47 -4.55 11.39
N ALA A 303 -17.50 -4.68 10.06
CA ALA A 303 -18.58 -4.18 9.21
C ALA A 303 -19.92 -4.86 9.53
N VAL A 304 -19.95 -6.20 9.67
CA VAL A 304 -21.16 -6.94 10.05
C VAL A 304 -21.63 -6.56 11.45
N ALA A 305 -20.72 -6.50 12.42
CA ALA A 305 -21.03 -6.14 13.80
C ALA A 305 -21.59 -4.71 13.88
N TYR A 306 -20.98 -3.76 13.15
CA TYR A 306 -21.43 -2.37 13.10
C TYR A 306 -22.77 -2.20 12.38
N ALA A 307 -23.00 -2.94 11.29
CA ALA A 307 -24.29 -2.97 10.61
C ALA A 307 -25.41 -3.47 11.55
N ARG A 308 -25.17 -4.57 12.28
CA ARG A 308 -26.13 -5.18 13.21
C ARG A 308 -26.43 -4.31 14.42
N ARG A 309 -25.41 -3.71 15.04
CA ARG A 309 -25.56 -2.85 16.21
C ARG A 309 -24.72 -1.59 16.04
N GLY A 310 -25.37 -0.49 15.66
CA GLY A 310 -24.72 0.83 15.51
C GLY A 310 -24.13 1.37 16.80
N ARG A 311 -24.72 0.99 17.95
CA ARG A 311 -24.14 1.20 19.28
C ARG A 311 -22.82 0.46 19.38
N MET A 312 -21.73 1.18 19.11
CA MET A 312 -20.46 0.85 19.72
C MET A 312 -20.63 1.25 21.17
N ASN A 313 -20.43 0.33 22.12
CA ASN A 313 -20.50 0.61 23.55
C ASN A 313 -19.35 1.56 24.01
N GLU A 314 -18.84 2.36 23.07
CA GLU A 314 -17.64 3.17 23.04
C GLU A 314 -17.91 4.58 22.47
N SER A 315 -19.15 4.93 22.10
CA SER A 315 -19.49 6.25 21.52
C SER A 315 -20.84 6.79 22.00
N PRO A 316 -20.87 7.60 23.08
CA PRO A 316 -22.00 8.44 23.47
C PRO A 316 -22.28 9.58 22.47
N GLN A 317 -21.40 9.79 21.48
CA GLN A 317 -21.66 10.72 20.38
C GLN A 317 -22.68 10.17 19.39
N ALA A 318 -22.88 8.85 19.33
CA ALA A 318 -23.94 8.23 18.52
C ALA A 318 -25.35 8.61 19.02
N GLU A 319 -25.52 8.92 20.31
CA GLU A 319 -26.77 9.48 20.84
C GLU A 319 -26.97 10.95 20.46
N ARG A 320 -25.91 11.76 20.43
CA ARG A 320 -26.01 13.22 20.18
C ARG A 320 -26.14 13.60 18.70
N LEU A 321 -25.84 12.70 17.77
CA LEU A 321 -25.80 12.97 16.34
C LEU A 321 -26.95 12.34 15.54
N GLY A 322 -27.85 11.61 16.21
CA GLY A 322 -28.80 10.72 15.55
C GLY A 322 -28.07 9.49 14.98
N ASP A 323 -28.54 8.28 15.30
CA ASP A 323 -27.95 7.07 14.74
C ASP A 323 -28.14 7.10 13.21
N PRO A 324 -27.09 7.05 12.37
CA PRO A 324 -27.18 7.20 10.90
C PRO A 324 -27.98 6.10 10.18
N GLY A 325 -28.65 5.22 10.93
CA GLY A 325 -29.49 4.15 10.42
C GLY A 325 -28.66 2.97 9.92
N ARG A 326 -29.26 1.77 9.96
CA ARG A 326 -28.60 0.52 9.52
C ARG A 326 -28.10 0.59 8.08
N ARG A 327 -28.86 1.24 7.18
CA ARG A 327 -28.51 1.35 5.76
C ARG A 327 -27.17 2.06 5.55
N TRP A 328 -26.97 3.20 6.20
CA TRP A 328 -25.71 3.93 6.09
C TRP A 328 -24.53 3.12 6.63
N ARG A 329 -24.70 2.45 7.78
CA ARG A 329 -23.63 1.60 8.37
C ARG A 329 -23.24 0.46 7.43
N VAL A 330 -24.22 -0.17 6.79
CA VAL A 330 -23.99 -1.20 5.77
C VAL A 330 -23.25 -0.62 4.57
N LEU A 331 -23.67 0.53 4.05
CA LEU A 331 -23.01 1.17 2.91
C LEU A 331 -21.56 1.55 3.21
N LEU A 332 -21.28 2.11 4.39
CA LEU A 332 -19.92 2.43 4.81
C LEU A 332 -19.06 1.17 4.95
N GLY A 333 -19.59 0.12 5.60
CA GLY A 333 -18.89 -1.16 5.75
C GLY A 333 -18.61 -1.83 4.41
N LEU A 334 -19.59 -1.87 3.50
CA LEU A 334 -19.45 -2.41 2.15
C LEU A 334 -18.45 -1.62 1.32
N LEU A 335 -18.46 -0.29 1.41
CA LEU A 335 -17.48 0.54 0.70
C LEU A 335 -16.06 0.24 1.18
N LEU A 336 -15.83 0.30 2.49
CA LEU A 336 -14.49 0.15 3.07
C LEU A 336 -13.93 -1.27 2.92
N CYS A 337 -14.75 -2.31 3.17
CA CYS A 337 -14.34 -3.70 2.95
C CYS A 337 -14.28 -4.04 1.46
N GLY A 338 -15.28 -3.64 0.66
CA GLY A 338 -15.30 -3.92 -0.78
C GLY A 338 -14.11 -3.31 -1.53
N THR A 339 -13.63 -2.15 -1.08
CA THR A 339 -12.43 -1.52 -1.64
C THR A 339 -11.18 -2.41 -1.51
N ALA A 340 -11.06 -3.19 -0.42
CA ALA A 340 -9.92 -4.08 -0.23
C ALA A 340 -9.85 -5.22 -1.26
N LEU A 341 -10.97 -5.53 -1.92
CA LEU A 341 -11.06 -6.56 -2.94
C LEU A 341 -10.74 -6.06 -4.36
N LEU A 342 -10.68 -4.74 -4.58
CA LEU A 342 -10.44 -4.19 -5.92
C LEU A 342 -9.09 -4.64 -6.49
N ALA A 343 -8.02 -4.56 -5.70
CA ALA A 343 -6.69 -4.97 -6.12
C ALA A 343 -6.58 -6.49 -6.39
N PRO A 344 -7.01 -7.39 -5.49
CA PRO A 344 -7.09 -8.82 -5.78
C PRO A 344 -7.94 -9.15 -7.01
N ALA A 345 -9.14 -8.55 -7.13
CA ALA A 345 -10.02 -8.80 -8.27
C ALA A 345 -9.38 -8.39 -9.60
N TYR A 346 -8.67 -7.26 -9.61
CA TYR A 346 -7.95 -6.79 -10.78
C TYR A 346 -6.79 -7.73 -11.17
N GLN A 347 -6.03 -8.21 -10.19
CA GLN A 347 -4.91 -9.14 -10.44
C GLN A 347 -5.39 -10.54 -10.87
N ILE A 348 -6.54 -11.00 -10.34
CA ILE A 348 -7.21 -12.21 -10.81
C ILE A 348 -7.67 -12.06 -12.27
N HIS A 349 -8.22 -10.90 -12.63
CA HIS A 349 -8.58 -10.62 -14.02
C HIS A 349 -7.36 -10.65 -14.95
N LEU A 350 -6.22 -10.12 -14.52
CA LEU A 350 -4.96 -10.16 -15.27
C LEU A 350 -4.22 -11.51 -15.18
N ALA A 351 -4.70 -12.46 -14.37
CA ALA A 351 -4.03 -13.75 -14.10
C ALA A 351 -2.53 -13.61 -13.77
N ALA A 352 -2.17 -12.55 -13.04
CA ALA A 352 -0.77 -12.18 -12.78
C ALA A 352 -0.53 -11.97 -11.28
N THR A 353 0.51 -12.61 -10.75
CA THR A 353 0.98 -12.42 -9.37
C THR A 353 1.85 -11.17 -9.20
N ILE A 354 2.37 -10.62 -10.30
CA ILE A 354 3.36 -9.53 -10.28
C ILE A 354 2.78 -8.28 -9.62
N SER A 355 3.42 -7.88 -8.53
CA SER A 355 3.04 -6.73 -7.68
C SER A 355 1.77 -6.91 -6.83
N LEU A 356 1.15 -8.10 -6.76
CA LEU A 356 -0.03 -8.33 -5.93
C LEU A 356 0.22 -7.91 -4.46
N ASN A 357 1.38 -8.28 -3.93
CA ASN A 357 1.84 -7.93 -2.58
C ASN A 357 1.82 -6.42 -2.30
N LYS A 358 2.13 -5.60 -3.30
CA LYS A 358 2.11 -4.12 -3.19
C LYS A 358 0.67 -3.59 -3.25
N HIS A 359 -0.15 -4.10 -4.17
CA HIS A 359 -1.52 -3.61 -4.40
C HIS A 359 -2.52 -4.00 -3.29
N VAL A 360 -2.34 -5.15 -2.64
CA VAL A 360 -3.17 -5.54 -1.48
C VAL A 360 -3.10 -4.49 -0.37
N GLY A 361 -1.92 -3.89 -0.14
CA GLY A 361 -1.72 -2.83 0.84
C GLY A 361 -2.58 -1.58 0.60
N PHE A 362 -2.80 -1.20 -0.67
CA PHE A 362 -3.66 -0.06 -1.02
C PHE A 362 -5.12 -0.31 -0.62
N GLY A 363 -5.62 -1.53 -0.85
CA GLY A 363 -6.98 -1.90 -0.47
C GLY A 363 -7.16 -1.99 1.04
N LEU A 364 -6.18 -2.57 1.74
CA LEU A 364 -6.21 -2.72 3.21
C LEU A 364 -6.19 -1.37 3.95
N LEU A 365 -5.61 -0.32 3.36
CA LEU A 365 -5.71 1.05 3.87
C LEU A 365 -7.17 1.44 4.16
N PHE A 366 -8.09 1.13 3.24
CA PHE A 366 -9.51 1.47 3.36
C PHE A 366 -10.27 0.51 4.26
N ALA A 367 -9.85 -0.75 4.37
CA ALA A 367 -10.45 -1.72 5.30
C ALA A 367 -10.02 -1.50 6.76
N ALA A 368 -8.88 -0.81 6.99
CA ALA A 368 -8.33 -0.59 8.33
C ALA A 368 -9.31 -0.01 9.36
N PRO A 369 -10.13 1.01 9.04
CA PRO A 369 -11.10 1.54 9.99
C PRO A 369 -12.10 0.47 10.47
N MET A 370 -12.59 -0.39 9.56
CA MET A 370 -13.49 -1.49 9.90
C MET A 370 -12.77 -2.60 10.67
N ALA A 371 -11.50 -2.87 10.37
CA ALA A 371 -10.70 -3.81 11.15
C ALA A 371 -10.54 -3.31 12.61
N GLY A 372 -10.32 -2.01 12.79
CA GLY A 372 -10.30 -1.39 14.12
C GLY A 372 -11.61 -1.57 14.87
N VAL A 373 -12.75 -1.36 14.21
CA VAL A 373 -14.09 -1.65 14.77
C VAL A 373 -14.23 -3.13 15.12
N GLY A 374 -13.80 -4.04 14.25
CA GLY A 374 -13.85 -5.48 14.49
C GLY A 374 -13.05 -5.89 15.72
N LEU A 375 -11.82 -5.39 15.85
CA LEU A 375 -10.95 -5.69 16.97
C LEU A 375 -11.53 -5.16 18.30
N THR A 376 -12.04 -3.93 18.34
CA THR A 376 -12.64 -3.41 19.58
C THR A 376 -13.91 -4.17 19.98
N ARG A 377 -14.70 -4.60 19.00
CA ARG A 377 -15.87 -5.46 19.24
C ARG A 377 -15.50 -6.84 19.77
N LEU A 378 -14.37 -7.39 19.33
CA LEU A 378 -13.84 -8.66 19.81
C LEU A 378 -13.44 -8.56 21.29
N VAL A 379 -12.79 -7.46 21.70
CA VAL A 379 -12.43 -7.18 23.10
C VAL A 379 -13.68 -7.05 23.99
N GLY A 380 -14.74 -6.46 23.45
CA GLY A 380 -16.01 -6.25 24.13
C GLY A 380 -16.03 -5.04 25.06
N ALA A 381 -17.24 -4.62 25.45
CA ALA A 381 -17.52 -3.34 26.14
C ALA A 381 -16.92 -3.17 27.54
N HIS A 382 -16.39 -4.24 28.12
CA HIS A 382 -15.79 -4.25 29.45
C HIS A 382 -14.44 -4.99 29.47
N PHE A 383 -13.71 -5.03 28.34
CA PHE A 383 -12.52 -5.87 28.19
C PHE A 383 -12.80 -7.31 28.62
N ARG A 384 -13.90 -7.89 28.12
CA ARG A 384 -14.26 -9.27 28.45
C ARG A 384 -13.31 -10.27 27.81
N PHE A 385 -12.80 -9.94 26.63
CA PHE A 385 -11.94 -10.82 25.85
C PHE A 385 -10.69 -10.12 25.25
N PRO A 386 -9.90 -9.36 26.05
CA PRO A 386 -8.68 -8.71 25.57
C PRO A 386 -7.69 -9.72 24.98
N GLN A 387 -7.64 -10.94 25.51
CA GLN A 387 -6.82 -12.04 25.02
C GLN A 387 -7.07 -12.35 23.54
N LEU A 388 -8.32 -12.24 23.06
CA LEU A 388 -8.62 -12.50 21.64
C LEU A 388 -8.02 -11.42 20.73
N ALA A 389 -8.01 -10.17 21.18
CA ALA A 389 -7.36 -9.10 20.44
C ALA A 389 -5.84 -9.23 20.46
N CYS A 390 -5.25 -9.64 21.60
CA CYS A 390 -3.83 -9.94 21.67
C CYS A 390 -3.46 -11.10 20.73
N VAL A 391 -4.20 -12.21 20.76
CA VAL A 391 -3.97 -13.37 19.87
C VAL A 391 -4.08 -12.96 18.40
N LEU A 392 -5.12 -12.22 18.02
CA LEU A 392 -5.31 -11.76 16.65
C LEU A 392 -4.19 -10.81 16.20
N TRP A 393 -3.79 -9.86 17.05
CA TRP A 393 -2.71 -8.94 16.75
C TRP A 393 -1.36 -9.65 16.64
N VAL A 394 -1.05 -10.57 17.56
CA VAL A 394 0.17 -11.41 17.51
C VAL A 394 0.17 -12.30 16.28
N ALA A 395 -0.94 -12.93 15.92
CA ALA A 395 -1.03 -13.73 14.70
C ALA A 395 -0.78 -12.87 13.45
N THR A 396 -1.35 -11.67 13.40
CA THR A 396 -1.11 -10.72 12.29
C THR A 396 0.35 -10.27 12.25
N LEU A 397 0.96 -10.01 13.41
CA LEU A 397 2.37 -9.66 13.54
C LEU A 397 3.29 -10.80 13.07
N CYS A 398 3.02 -12.05 13.46
CA CYS A 398 3.80 -13.20 13.01
C CYS A 398 3.75 -13.34 11.49
N VAL A 399 2.56 -13.23 10.89
CA VAL A 399 2.41 -13.22 9.42
C VAL A 399 3.19 -12.05 8.80
N GLY A 400 3.06 -10.85 9.39
CA GLY A 400 3.81 -9.65 9.01
C GLY A 400 5.32 -9.85 8.99
N LEU A 401 5.88 -10.35 10.10
CA LEU A 401 7.30 -10.61 10.27
C LEU A 401 7.80 -11.68 9.30
N THR A 402 7.12 -12.82 9.22
CA THR A 402 7.52 -13.93 8.36
C THR A 402 7.45 -13.54 6.89
N LYS A 403 6.34 -12.96 6.41
CA LYS A 403 6.18 -12.65 4.99
C LYS A 403 7.03 -11.48 4.52
N SER A 404 7.23 -10.47 5.37
CA SER A 404 8.18 -9.41 5.05
C SER A 404 9.62 -9.93 4.99
N THR A 405 10.05 -10.79 5.93
CA THR A 405 11.40 -11.37 5.90
C THR A 405 11.58 -12.32 4.71
N GLU A 406 10.65 -13.23 4.46
CA GLU A 406 10.73 -14.16 3.33
C GLU A 406 10.84 -13.41 2.00
N TRP A 407 10.01 -12.40 1.79
CA TRP A 407 10.02 -11.63 0.55
C TRP A 407 11.22 -10.69 0.42
N PHE A 408 11.76 -10.21 1.55
CA PHE A 408 12.93 -9.34 1.55
C PHE A 408 14.24 -10.12 1.42
N GLY A 409 14.36 -11.23 2.15
CA GLY A 409 15.51 -12.12 2.18
C GLY A 409 15.61 -13.08 1.00
N SER A 410 14.52 -13.33 0.26
CA SER A 410 14.59 -14.11 -0.99
C SER A 410 15.32 -13.41 -2.13
N ARG A 411 15.73 -12.14 -1.92
CA ARG A 411 16.46 -11.38 -2.92
C ARG A 411 17.96 -11.51 -2.74
N PRO A 412 18.71 -11.74 -3.83
CA PRO A 412 20.16 -11.79 -3.82
C PRO A 412 20.78 -10.52 -3.22
N ASP A 413 21.77 -10.67 -2.33
CA ASP A 413 22.65 -9.57 -1.97
C ASP A 413 23.67 -9.34 -3.10
N MET A 414 23.60 -8.15 -3.70
CA MET A 414 24.43 -7.78 -4.85
C MET A 414 25.79 -7.18 -4.45
N SER A 415 26.12 -7.06 -3.17
CA SER A 415 27.33 -6.35 -2.71
C SER A 415 28.61 -6.95 -3.27
N ARG A 416 28.74 -8.30 -3.20
CA ARG A 416 29.90 -9.01 -3.74
C ARG A 416 29.94 -8.95 -5.27
N LEU A 417 28.79 -9.04 -5.91
CA LEU A 417 28.69 -8.90 -7.36
C LEU A 417 29.17 -7.51 -7.78
N ASN A 418 28.63 -6.45 -7.18
CA ASN A 418 29.00 -5.08 -7.48
C ASN A 418 30.50 -4.80 -7.30
N ALA A 419 31.15 -5.42 -6.30
CA ALA A 419 32.59 -5.34 -6.13
C ALA A 419 33.35 -5.96 -7.33
N VAL A 420 32.95 -7.17 -7.77
CA VAL A 420 33.53 -7.82 -8.96
C VAL A 420 33.27 -7.01 -10.23
N LEU A 421 32.06 -6.48 -10.40
CA LEU A 421 31.69 -5.68 -11.57
C LEU A 421 32.49 -4.37 -11.64
N ARG A 422 32.69 -3.69 -10.51
CA ARG A 422 33.43 -2.41 -10.46
C ARG A 422 34.86 -2.53 -10.97
N GLU A 423 35.49 -3.70 -10.85
CA GLU A 423 36.85 -3.96 -11.37
C GLU A 423 36.89 -4.24 -12.88
N HIS A 424 35.76 -4.61 -13.49
CA HIS A 424 35.70 -5.09 -14.88
C HIS A 424 34.85 -4.18 -15.80
N VAL A 425 34.07 -3.26 -15.22
CA VAL A 425 33.36 -2.22 -15.97
C VAL A 425 34.35 -1.13 -16.34
N THR A 426 34.43 -0.81 -17.63
CA THR A 426 35.29 0.25 -18.15
C THR A 426 34.61 1.61 -17.99
N PRO A 427 35.27 2.60 -17.34
CA PRO A 427 34.74 3.96 -17.23
C PRO A 427 34.49 4.55 -18.62
N GLY A 428 33.33 5.17 -18.83
CA GLY A 428 33.06 5.86 -20.11
C GLY A 428 32.88 4.97 -21.35
N ALA A 429 33.13 3.66 -21.28
CA ALA A 429 33.02 2.73 -22.41
C ALA A 429 32.32 1.40 -22.06
N GLY A 430 32.20 0.55 -23.08
CA GLY A 430 31.78 -0.86 -23.00
C GLY A 430 30.29 -1.12 -23.18
N HIS A 431 29.95 -2.38 -23.46
CA HIS A 431 28.59 -2.87 -23.56
C HIS A 431 28.39 -4.05 -22.61
N TYR A 432 27.38 -3.97 -21.74
CA TYR A 432 27.16 -4.94 -20.69
C TYR A 432 25.78 -5.57 -20.82
N LEU A 433 25.69 -6.88 -20.66
CA LEU A 433 24.43 -7.61 -20.62
C LEU A 433 24.17 -8.07 -19.18
N ALA A 434 23.02 -7.75 -18.60
CA ALA A 434 22.64 -8.24 -17.29
C ALA A 434 21.16 -8.61 -17.22
N GLU A 435 20.82 -9.57 -16.38
CA GLU A 435 19.43 -9.88 -16.05
C GLU A 435 18.72 -8.74 -15.32
N THR A 436 19.42 -8.14 -14.35
CA THR A 436 18.95 -7.03 -13.53
C THR A 436 19.95 -5.86 -13.63
N PRO A 437 20.02 -5.15 -14.79
CA PRO A 437 21.01 -4.09 -15.03
C PRO A 437 20.84 -2.87 -14.13
N GLU A 438 19.65 -2.67 -13.56
CA GLU A 438 19.30 -1.46 -12.80
C GLU A 438 20.14 -1.31 -11.53
N VAL A 439 20.45 -2.43 -10.86
CA VAL A 439 21.24 -2.43 -9.62
C VAL A 439 22.71 -2.04 -9.90
N PRO A 440 23.42 -2.68 -10.85
CA PRO A 440 24.73 -2.22 -11.33
C PRO A 440 24.75 -0.75 -11.73
N VAL A 441 23.77 -0.29 -12.52
CA VAL A 441 23.68 1.11 -12.97
C VAL A 441 23.61 2.08 -11.78
N TYR A 442 22.83 1.77 -10.75
CA TYR A 442 22.71 2.61 -9.57
C TYR A 442 24.02 2.68 -8.75
N TYR A 443 24.62 1.52 -8.44
CA TYR A 443 25.82 1.45 -7.60
C TYR A 443 27.11 1.89 -8.32
N MET A 444 27.09 1.96 -9.65
CA MET A 444 28.22 2.34 -10.49
C MET A 444 27.90 3.54 -11.39
N HIS A 445 26.97 4.40 -10.97
CA HIS A 445 26.57 5.59 -11.73
C HIS A 445 27.74 6.59 -11.95
N ASP A 446 28.82 6.47 -11.17
CA ASP A 446 30.07 7.22 -11.32
C ASP A 446 30.97 6.72 -12.47
N ILE A 447 30.74 5.50 -12.95
CA ILE A 447 31.61 4.79 -13.90
C ILE A 447 30.89 4.41 -15.21
N THR A 448 29.62 4.06 -15.11
CA THR A 448 28.78 3.59 -16.22
C THR A 448 27.39 4.22 -16.16
N ASP A 449 26.64 4.09 -17.25
CA ASP A 449 25.32 4.68 -17.42
C ASP A 449 24.36 3.67 -18.05
N ALA A 450 23.05 3.93 -17.93
CA ALA A 450 22.02 3.00 -18.38
C ALA A 450 22.08 2.67 -19.88
N THR A 451 22.66 3.53 -20.74
CA THR A 451 22.72 3.28 -22.19
C THR A 451 23.70 2.17 -22.56
N ARG A 452 24.60 1.80 -21.64
CA ARG A 452 25.58 0.73 -21.85
C ARG A 452 25.11 -0.63 -21.38
N TRP A 453 24.01 -0.68 -20.63
CA TRP A 453 23.48 -1.93 -20.10
C TRP A 453 22.26 -2.37 -20.89
N SER A 454 22.34 -3.60 -21.40
CA SER A 454 21.21 -4.31 -21.99
C SER A 454 20.59 -5.24 -20.96
N SER A 455 19.25 -5.25 -20.90
CA SER A 455 18.49 -6.24 -20.12
C SER A 455 18.24 -7.50 -20.94
N LEU A 456 17.64 -8.54 -20.33
CA LEU A 456 17.14 -9.71 -21.07
C LEU A 456 15.71 -9.54 -21.62
N TYR A 457 15.06 -8.39 -21.40
CA TYR A 457 13.69 -8.14 -21.88
C TYR A 457 13.64 -7.80 -23.37
N TYR A 458 14.63 -7.06 -23.85
CA TYR A 458 14.65 -6.54 -25.21
C TYR A 458 16.08 -6.20 -25.63
N ILE A 459 16.39 -6.50 -26.89
CA ILE A 459 17.66 -6.16 -27.54
C ILE A 459 17.36 -5.71 -28.96
N ASP A 460 18.01 -4.62 -29.36
CA ASP A 460 18.16 -4.18 -30.74
C ASP A 460 19.64 -4.28 -31.09
N TYR A 461 20.02 -5.35 -31.77
CA TYR A 461 21.40 -5.57 -32.18
C TYR A 461 21.55 -5.36 -33.69
N LYS A 462 22.46 -4.48 -34.09
CA LYS A 462 22.81 -4.27 -35.49
C LYS A 462 24.11 -4.99 -35.80
N ASP A 463 24.08 -5.92 -36.75
CA ASP A 463 25.29 -6.64 -37.15
C ASP A 463 26.22 -5.78 -38.02
N ALA A 464 27.41 -6.31 -38.35
CA ALA A 464 28.38 -5.63 -39.19
C ALA A 464 27.90 -5.35 -40.63
N HIS A 465 26.86 -6.07 -41.09
CA HIS A 465 26.24 -5.88 -42.40
C HIS A 465 25.08 -4.86 -42.36
N GLY A 466 24.78 -4.34 -41.17
CA GLY A 466 23.73 -3.37 -40.93
C GLY A 466 22.34 -3.97 -40.75
N THR A 467 22.23 -5.29 -40.65
CA THR A 467 20.98 -6.01 -40.39
C THR A 467 20.60 -5.86 -38.92
N MET A 468 19.34 -5.50 -38.66
CA MET A 468 18.81 -5.44 -37.31
C MET A 468 18.27 -6.79 -36.87
N HIS A 469 18.72 -7.26 -35.70
CA HIS A 469 18.31 -8.49 -35.05
C HIS A 469 17.66 -8.18 -33.71
N GLN A 470 16.54 -8.83 -33.44
CA GLN A 470 15.75 -8.62 -32.23
C GLN A 470 15.46 -9.93 -31.49
N GLY A 471 15.10 -9.82 -30.21
CA GLY A 471 14.71 -10.96 -29.39
C GLY A 471 15.80 -12.02 -29.26
N VAL A 472 15.42 -13.29 -29.30
CA VAL A 472 16.35 -14.42 -29.11
C VAL A 472 17.46 -14.44 -30.17
N ASP A 473 17.12 -14.12 -31.42
CA ASP A 473 18.10 -14.07 -32.51
C ASP A 473 19.10 -12.93 -32.29
N GLY A 474 18.61 -11.75 -31.88
CA GLY A 474 19.44 -10.61 -31.49
C GLY A 474 20.46 -10.97 -30.41
N TYR A 475 20.03 -11.62 -29.32
CA TYR A 475 20.97 -12.05 -28.27
C TYR A 475 22.01 -13.05 -28.78
N ARG A 476 21.59 -14.07 -29.54
CA ARG A 476 22.52 -15.08 -30.06
C ARG A 476 23.56 -14.48 -30.97
N LYS A 477 23.14 -13.59 -31.89
CA LYS A 477 24.03 -12.94 -32.84
C LYS A 477 24.98 -11.96 -32.15
N ALA A 478 24.47 -11.13 -31.24
CA ALA A 478 25.29 -10.23 -30.42
C ALA A 478 26.36 -10.97 -29.62
N LEU A 479 26.01 -12.11 -29.01
CA LEU A 479 26.97 -12.92 -28.26
C LEU A 479 27.97 -13.60 -29.19
N ALA A 480 27.54 -14.15 -30.32
CA ALA A 480 28.43 -14.75 -31.31
C ALA A 480 29.47 -13.75 -31.86
N ASP A 481 29.04 -12.50 -32.07
CA ASP A 481 29.88 -11.41 -32.55
C ASP A 481 30.76 -10.80 -31.44
N GLY A 482 30.58 -11.21 -30.19
CA GLY A 482 31.33 -10.68 -29.04
C GLY A 482 30.98 -9.23 -28.71
N TRP A 483 29.71 -8.82 -28.90
CA TRP A 483 29.28 -7.44 -28.75
C TRP A 483 29.39 -6.92 -27.31
N PHE A 484 29.15 -7.79 -26.32
CA PHE A 484 29.24 -7.42 -24.91
C PHE A 484 30.65 -7.66 -24.36
N ASP A 485 31.10 -6.80 -23.47
CA ASP A 485 32.35 -6.97 -22.72
C ASP A 485 32.14 -7.81 -21.46
N LEU A 486 30.92 -7.73 -20.89
CA LEU A 486 30.52 -8.48 -19.72
C LEU A 486 29.09 -9.01 -19.84
N VAL A 487 28.85 -10.22 -19.37
CA VAL A 487 27.52 -10.84 -19.28
C VAL A 487 27.28 -11.35 -17.85
N VAL A 488 26.23 -10.86 -17.20
CA VAL A 488 25.89 -11.16 -15.81
C VAL A 488 24.53 -11.84 -15.74
N LEU A 489 24.52 -13.10 -15.32
CA LEU A 489 23.31 -13.91 -15.18
C LEU A 489 23.07 -14.26 -13.71
N ASP A 490 21.86 -14.01 -13.22
CA ASP A 490 21.44 -14.33 -11.86
C ASP A 490 20.66 -15.64 -11.75
N GLY A 491 20.11 -16.17 -12.86
CA GLY A 491 19.39 -17.44 -12.87
C GLY A 491 17.91 -17.35 -12.46
N VAL A 492 17.46 -16.19 -11.95
CA VAL A 492 16.19 -16.04 -11.22
C VAL A 492 15.25 -15.07 -11.93
N ALA A 493 15.75 -13.91 -12.37
CA ALA A 493 14.94 -12.84 -12.92
C ALA A 493 14.28 -13.26 -14.25
N MET A 494 14.99 -13.99 -15.11
CA MET A 494 14.47 -14.43 -16.39
C MET A 494 14.78 -15.90 -16.70
N ARG A 495 14.21 -16.80 -15.89
CA ARG A 495 14.41 -18.27 -15.98
C ARG A 495 14.27 -18.86 -17.39
N ARG A 496 13.38 -18.30 -18.23
CA ARG A 496 13.18 -18.76 -19.62
C ARG A 496 14.33 -18.38 -20.55
N MET A 497 14.92 -17.20 -20.38
CA MET A 497 15.99 -16.69 -21.24
C MET A 497 17.37 -17.17 -20.77
N ASN A 498 17.51 -17.47 -19.48
CA ASN A 498 18.75 -17.93 -18.88
C ASN A 498 19.45 -19.09 -19.63
N PRO A 499 18.77 -20.19 -19.97
CA PRO A 499 19.39 -21.28 -20.73
C PRO A 499 19.84 -20.83 -22.13
N VAL A 500 19.06 -19.97 -22.78
CA VAL A 500 19.35 -19.45 -24.12
C VAL A 500 20.63 -18.62 -24.12
N ILE A 501 20.77 -17.69 -23.16
CA ILE A 501 21.96 -16.84 -23.04
C ILE A 501 23.16 -17.65 -22.59
N THR A 502 22.98 -18.56 -21.62
CA THR A 502 24.07 -19.42 -21.15
C THR A 502 24.64 -20.25 -22.30
N GLU A 503 23.77 -20.83 -23.14
CA GLU A 503 24.20 -21.60 -24.30
C GLU A 503 24.92 -20.73 -25.32
N ALA A 504 24.35 -19.57 -25.67
CA ALA A 504 24.95 -18.65 -26.64
C ALA A 504 26.33 -18.12 -26.20
N VAL A 505 26.49 -17.80 -24.92
CA VAL A 505 27.79 -17.40 -24.33
C VAL A 505 28.81 -18.53 -24.47
N ARG A 506 28.42 -19.77 -24.12
CA ARG A 506 29.30 -20.94 -24.19
C ARG A 506 29.67 -21.32 -25.63
N SER A 507 28.71 -21.31 -26.54
CA SER A 507 28.91 -21.73 -27.94
C SER A 507 29.73 -20.72 -28.75
N SER A 508 29.74 -19.44 -28.37
CA SER A 508 30.47 -18.39 -29.09
C SER A 508 32.00 -18.57 -29.08
N GLY A 509 32.55 -19.19 -28.04
CA GLY A 509 34.00 -19.21 -27.78
C GLY A 509 34.64 -17.85 -27.47
N LYS A 510 33.85 -16.75 -27.45
CA LYS A 510 34.32 -15.37 -27.27
C LYS A 510 34.37 -14.91 -25.81
N TYR A 511 33.74 -15.65 -24.91
CA TYR A 511 33.68 -15.32 -23.48
C TYR A 511 34.35 -16.40 -22.64
N ARG A 512 34.74 -16.02 -21.42
CA ARG A 512 35.17 -16.95 -20.37
C ARG A 512 34.42 -16.64 -19.08
N LEU A 513 34.13 -17.67 -18.29
CA LEU A 513 33.55 -17.47 -16.96
C LEU A 513 34.61 -16.80 -16.09
N LEU A 514 34.31 -15.61 -15.61
CA LEU A 514 35.16 -14.84 -14.71
C LEU A 514 34.96 -15.29 -13.27
N ALA A 515 33.70 -15.34 -12.83
CA ALA A 515 33.35 -15.66 -11.46
C ALA A 515 31.95 -16.28 -11.38
N ALA A 516 31.77 -17.14 -10.38
CA ALA A 516 30.47 -17.57 -9.86
C ALA A 516 30.32 -16.98 -8.44
N VAL A 517 29.52 -15.93 -8.29
CA VAL A 517 29.40 -15.19 -7.02
C VAL A 517 28.16 -15.67 -6.27
N PRO A 518 28.29 -16.40 -5.15
CA PRO A 518 27.13 -16.89 -4.39
C PRO A 518 26.38 -15.73 -3.73
N TYR A 519 25.05 -15.83 -3.69
CA TYR A 519 24.17 -14.77 -3.14
C TYR A 519 23.09 -15.28 -2.17
N GLY A 520 23.19 -16.53 -1.73
CA GLY A 520 22.32 -17.14 -0.72
C GLY A 520 22.93 -18.43 -0.15
N ASP A 521 22.19 -19.13 0.70
CA ASP A 521 22.62 -20.38 1.36
C ASP A 521 22.46 -21.63 0.45
N ASN A 522 21.78 -21.49 -0.68
CA ASN A 522 21.71 -22.51 -1.73
C ASN A 522 22.88 -22.35 -2.72
N ASP A 523 23.08 -23.32 -3.62
CA ASP A 523 24.05 -23.26 -4.74
C ASP A 523 23.75 -22.16 -5.80
N ASP A 524 22.88 -21.20 -5.48
CA ASP A 524 22.52 -20.09 -6.35
C ASP A 524 23.64 -19.05 -6.39
N SER A 525 24.11 -18.74 -7.61
CA SER A 525 25.23 -17.83 -7.83
C SER A 525 25.06 -16.99 -9.09
N PHE A 526 25.57 -15.76 -9.05
CA PHE A 526 25.71 -14.93 -10.23
C PHE A 526 26.84 -15.48 -11.08
N ARG A 527 26.55 -15.72 -12.36
CA ARG A 527 27.56 -16.15 -13.33
C ARG A 527 27.99 -14.93 -14.13
N VAL A 528 29.22 -14.50 -13.90
CA VAL A 528 29.82 -13.35 -14.58
C VAL A 528 30.76 -13.87 -15.67
N TRP A 529 30.46 -13.52 -16.91
CA TRP A 529 31.29 -13.85 -18.07
C TRP A 529 31.95 -12.59 -18.59
N VAL A 530 33.23 -12.68 -18.94
CA VAL A 530 33.99 -11.59 -19.54
C VAL A 530 34.42 -11.98 -20.94
N LYS A 531 34.43 -11.02 -21.85
CA LYS A 531 34.97 -11.19 -23.20
C LYS A 531 36.47 -11.53 -23.13
N ARG A 532 36.91 -12.45 -24.00
CA ARG A 532 38.30 -12.92 -24.06
C ARG A 532 39.25 -11.91 -24.68
#